data_AF-A0A953Y501-F1
#
_entry.id   AF-A0A953Y501-F1
#
_cell.length_a   1.000
_cell.length_b   1.000
_cell.length_c   1.000
_cell.angle_alpha   90.00
_cell.angle_beta   90.00
_cell.angle_gamma   90.00
#
_symmetry.space_group_name_H-M   'P 1'
#
loop_
_entity.id
_entity.type
_entity.pdbx_description
1 polymer ?
#
loop_
_entity_poly.entity_id
_entity_poly.type
_entity_poly.pdbx_seq_one_letter_code
_entity_poly.pdbx_strand_id
1 'polypeptide(L)'
;MNVELTVHDLRTDVEGTQSFASVEAAKAWLAERPKFIQVFGVATRELSQEVGSELRACMRALDDEERQLKDRLAAKADEAARQRAKVKRAEEAEHHRAELAAADPNRPLDLSYRYDSELTPTDVADAREITPEARQAVLEWIEERNTWVESRSQIVGMANVKVWPGPLPEGETERVIEGNFVPVSN
;
A
#
# COMPACT_ATOMS: atom_id res chain seq x y z
N MET A 1 20.35 40.11 -4.84
CA MET A 1 19.57 38.88 -5.15
C MET A 1 18.72 38.59 -3.93
N ASN A 2 17.40 38.54 -4.10
CA ASN A 2 16.49 38.27 -2.99
C ASN A 2 16.47 36.76 -2.69
N VAL A 3 16.33 36.41 -1.42
CA VAL A 3 16.26 35.02 -0.96
C VAL A 3 14.94 34.82 -0.24
N GLU A 4 14.22 33.77 -0.58
CA GLU A 4 12.95 33.40 0.02
C GLU A 4 13.10 32.05 0.68
N LEU A 5 12.70 31.95 1.94
CA LEU A 5 12.73 30.74 2.74
C LEU A 5 11.31 30.27 3.02
N THR A 6 11.04 28.98 2.81
CA THR A 6 9.79 28.35 3.25
C THR A 6 9.90 28.05 4.73
N VAL A 7 8.97 28.58 5.51
CA VAL A 7 8.94 28.46 6.97
C VAL A 7 7.61 27.90 7.45
N HIS A 8 7.62 27.25 8.60
CA HIS A 8 6.45 26.68 9.26
C HIS A 8 6.47 27.05 10.73
N ASP A 9 5.41 27.69 11.19
CA ASP A 9 5.24 27.98 12.62
C ASP A 9 4.63 26.76 13.31
N LEU A 10 5.45 26.09 14.12
CA LEU A 10 5.08 24.88 14.85
C LEU A 10 3.98 25.12 15.89
N ARG A 11 3.70 26.36 16.30
CA ARG A 11 2.61 26.66 17.26
C ARG A 11 1.26 26.81 16.58
N THR A 12 1.24 27.46 15.43
CA THR A 12 0.00 27.79 14.71
C THR A 12 -0.28 26.80 13.58
N ASP A 13 0.69 25.96 13.23
CA ASP A 13 0.65 25.01 12.12
C ASP A 13 0.45 25.70 10.76
N VAL A 14 0.95 26.93 10.63
CA VAL A 14 0.83 27.74 9.41
C VAL A 14 2.17 27.75 8.66
N GLU A 15 2.11 27.43 7.37
CA GLU A 15 3.23 27.58 6.44
C GLU A 15 3.25 28.98 5.83
N GLY A 16 4.44 29.51 5.58
CA GLY A 16 4.64 30.81 4.98
C GLY A 16 5.99 30.94 4.28
N THR A 17 6.22 32.12 3.72
CA THR A 17 7.47 32.46 3.05
C THR A 17 8.07 33.70 3.70
N GLN A 18 9.35 33.64 4.03
CA GLN A 18 10.10 34.78 4.52
C GLN A 18 11.07 35.27 3.45
N SER A 19 10.90 36.50 2.98
CA SER A 19 11.73 37.12 1.94
C SER A 19 12.80 38.02 2.55
N PHE A 20 14.02 37.93 2.01
CA PHE A 20 15.20 38.69 2.41
C PHE A 20 15.82 39.38 1.20
N ALA A 21 16.38 40.58 1.40
CA ALA A 21 16.99 41.37 0.33
C ALA A 21 18.35 40.81 -0.15
N SER A 22 18.98 39.93 0.64
CA SER A 22 20.29 39.34 0.35
C SER A 22 20.50 38.00 1.04
N VAL A 23 21.49 37.25 0.55
CA VAL A 23 21.95 35.99 1.16
C VAL A 23 22.48 36.22 2.58
N GLU A 24 23.24 37.29 2.80
CA GLU A 24 23.81 37.62 4.12
C GLU A 24 22.72 37.96 5.13
N ALA A 25 21.66 38.65 4.71
CA ALA A 25 20.49 38.90 5.57
C ALA A 25 19.76 37.60 5.95
N ALA A 26 19.63 36.67 5.00
CA ALA A 26 19.05 35.36 5.27
C ALA A 26 19.92 34.52 6.21
N LYS A 27 21.25 34.55 6.07
CA LYS A 27 22.20 33.87 6.97
C LYS A 27 22.08 34.39 8.41
N ALA A 28 22.04 35.71 8.60
CA ALA A 28 21.88 36.32 9.92
C ALA A 28 20.57 35.89 10.59
N TRP A 29 19.47 35.92 9.83
CA TRP A 29 18.18 35.47 10.34
C TRP A 29 18.13 33.97 10.66
N LEU A 30 18.80 33.13 9.87
CA LEU A 30 18.87 31.68 10.10
C LEU A 30 19.65 31.32 11.38
N ALA A 31 20.68 32.10 11.71
CA ALA A 31 21.42 31.95 12.96
C ALA A 31 20.59 32.37 14.18
N GLU A 32 19.79 33.43 14.04
CA GLU A 32 18.92 33.98 15.09
C GLU A 32 17.45 33.54 14.95
N ARG A 33 17.22 32.41 14.26
CA ARG A 33 15.87 31.96 13.87
C ARG A 33 14.91 32.03 15.05
N PRO A 34 13.76 32.73 14.93
CA PRO A 34 12.77 32.83 15.99
C PRO A 34 12.33 31.46 16.48
N LYS A 35 11.99 31.38 17.78
CA LYS A 35 11.51 30.14 18.38
C LYS A 35 10.24 29.65 17.70
N PHE A 36 10.12 28.33 17.58
CA PHE A 36 9.02 27.58 16.97
C PHE A 36 8.85 27.77 15.47
N ILE A 37 9.76 28.48 14.80
CA ILE A 37 9.77 28.54 13.34
C ILE A 37 10.68 27.42 12.83
N GLN A 38 10.15 26.51 12.02
CA GLN A 38 10.93 25.52 11.28
C GLN A 38 11.16 26.04 9.85
N VAL A 39 12.38 25.90 9.34
CA VAL A 39 12.70 26.23 7.94
C VAL A 39 12.73 24.94 7.14
N PHE A 40 11.91 24.85 6.11
CA PHE A 40 11.85 23.66 5.24
C PHE A 40 12.82 23.72 4.07
N GLY A 41 13.13 24.93 3.59
CA GLY A 41 14.07 25.09 2.49
C GLY A 41 14.06 26.49 1.89
N VAL A 42 14.75 26.62 0.76
CA VAL A 42 14.80 27.85 -0.03
C VAL A 42 13.76 27.76 -1.15
N ALA A 43 12.89 28.75 -1.25
CA ALA A 43 11.87 28.88 -2.31
C ALA A 43 12.40 29.59 -3.57
N THR A 44 13.49 30.35 -3.46
CA THR A 44 14.15 31.03 -4.60
C THR A 44 14.74 30.01 -5.58
N ARG A 45 14.19 29.97 -6.80
CA ARG A 45 14.57 29.00 -7.86
C ARG A 45 15.97 29.21 -8.45
N GLU A 46 16.48 30.44 -8.43
CA GLU A 46 17.75 30.81 -9.06
C GLU A 46 18.96 30.71 -8.10
N LEU A 47 18.78 30.10 -6.92
CA LEU A 47 19.86 29.96 -5.95
C LEU A 47 20.82 28.83 -6.34
N SER A 48 22.12 29.10 -6.33
CA SER A 48 23.13 28.04 -6.53
C SER A 48 23.10 27.03 -5.40
N GLN A 49 23.49 25.78 -5.70
CA GLN A 49 23.55 24.70 -4.71
C GLN A 49 24.56 25.00 -3.57
N GLU A 50 25.65 25.70 -3.88
CA GLU A 50 26.64 26.14 -2.89
C GLU A 50 26.02 27.08 -1.87
N VAL A 51 25.32 28.13 -2.33
CA VAL A 51 24.65 29.09 -1.45
C VAL A 51 23.52 28.42 -0.65
N GLY A 52 22.78 27.49 -1.26
CA GLY A 52 21.78 26.69 -0.54
C GLY A 52 22.38 25.77 0.53
N SER A 53 23.63 25.36 0.37
CA SER A 53 24.36 24.56 1.37
C SER A 53 24.90 25.43 2.50
N GLU A 54 25.40 26.63 2.18
CA GLU A 54 25.81 27.63 3.18
C GLU A 54 24.64 28.06 4.07
N LEU A 55 23.47 28.36 3.48
CA LEU A 55 22.28 28.74 4.25
C LEU A 55 21.85 27.62 5.21
N ARG A 56 21.88 26.36 4.76
CA ARG A 56 21.59 25.22 5.63
C ARG A 56 22.61 25.08 6.76
N ALA A 57 23.88 25.37 6.52
CA ALA A 57 24.92 25.32 7.56
C ALA A 57 24.75 26.43 8.61
N CYS A 58 24.23 27.60 8.24
CA CYS A 58 23.93 28.70 9.16
C CYS A 58 22.65 28.50 9.98
N MET A 59 21.85 27.47 9.68
CA MET A 59 20.56 27.25 10.33
C MET A 59 20.74 26.79 11.78
N ARG A 60 20.18 27.55 12.73
CA ARG A 60 20.07 27.14 14.13
C ARG A 60 19.33 25.80 14.22
N ALA A 61 19.87 24.86 15.01
CA ALA A 61 19.19 23.60 15.31
C ALA A 61 17.84 23.88 16.01
N LEU A 62 16.91 22.92 15.94
CA LEU A 62 15.72 22.96 16.79
C LEU A 62 16.11 22.62 18.22
N ASP A 63 15.67 23.46 19.16
CA ASP A 63 15.79 23.20 20.59
C ASP A 63 14.87 22.03 21.00
N ASP A 64 15.06 21.49 22.21
CA ASP A 64 14.30 20.32 22.66
C ASP A 64 12.78 20.54 22.67
N GLU A 65 12.32 21.73 23.08
CA GLU A 65 10.90 22.09 23.04
C GLU A 65 10.34 22.13 21.61
N GLU A 66 11.09 22.68 20.67
CA GLU A 66 10.70 22.77 19.26
C GLU A 66 10.68 21.38 18.62
N ARG A 67 11.66 20.53 18.97
CA ARG A 67 11.74 19.14 18.52
C ARG A 67 10.56 18.31 19.03
N GLN A 68 10.24 18.42 20.31
CA GLN A 68 9.07 17.74 20.89
C GLN A 68 7.75 18.18 20.23
N LEU A 69 7.60 19.48 19.92
CA LEU A 69 6.41 19.99 19.26
C LEU A 69 6.31 19.47 17.82
N LYS A 70 7.42 19.50 17.07
CA LYS A 70 7.51 18.90 15.73
C LYS A 70 7.16 17.42 15.75
N ASP A 71 7.72 16.65 16.68
CA ASP A 71 7.48 15.20 16.77
C ASP A 71 6.01 14.91 17.12
N ARG A 72 5.38 15.74 17.97
CA ARG A 72 3.95 15.63 18.29
C ARG A 72 3.07 15.92 17.07
N LEU A 73 3.39 16.95 16.29
CA LEU A 73 2.66 17.26 15.04
C LEU A 73 2.82 16.13 14.02
N ALA A 74 4.04 15.61 13.86
CA ALA A 74 4.31 14.48 12.98
C ALA A 74 3.54 13.22 13.39
N ALA A 75 3.49 12.90 14.69
CA ALA A 75 2.72 11.77 15.21
C ALA A 75 1.21 11.93 14.94
N LYS A 76 0.67 13.13 15.15
CA LYS A 76 -0.74 13.44 14.86
C LYS A 76 -1.06 13.31 13.37
N ALA A 77 -0.17 13.77 12.50
CA ALA A 77 -0.33 13.65 11.06
C ALA A 77 -0.28 12.17 10.60
N ASP A 78 0.64 11.38 11.14
CA ASP A 78 0.74 9.95 10.86
C ASP A 78 -0.51 9.18 11.33
N GLU A 79 -1.01 9.48 12.53
CA GLU A 79 -2.25 8.89 13.03
C GLU A 79 -3.45 9.23 12.13
N ALA A 80 -3.58 10.49 11.72
CA ALA A 80 -4.63 10.93 10.82
C ALA A 80 -4.51 10.25 9.43
N ALA A 81 -3.30 10.10 8.91
CA ALA A 81 -3.05 9.40 7.65
C ALA A 81 -3.42 7.90 7.75
N ARG A 82 -3.05 7.23 8.85
CA ARG A 82 -3.45 5.84 9.13
C ARG A 82 -4.95 5.69 9.23
N GLN A 83 -5.64 6.63 9.87
CA GLN A 83 -7.10 6.60 9.99
C GLN A 83 -7.76 6.74 8.61
N ARG A 84 -7.35 7.74 7.82
CA ARG A 84 -7.83 7.92 6.44
C ARG A 84 -7.58 6.70 5.56
N ALA A 85 -6.40 6.08 5.68
CA ALA A 85 -6.08 4.85 4.95
C ALA A 85 -6.98 3.68 5.38
N LYS A 86 -7.33 3.57 6.67
CA LYS A 86 -8.28 2.54 7.15
C LYS A 86 -9.68 2.77 6.60
N VAL A 87 -10.19 4.01 6.62
CA VAL A 87 -11.51 4.34 6.06
C VAL A 87 -11.54 4.05 4.57
N LYS A 88 -10.55 4.53 3.82
CA LYS A 88 -10.46 4.28 2.37
C LYS A 88 -10.43 2.78 2.05
N ARG A 89 -9.64 1.99 2.78
CA ARG A 89 -9.61 0.52 2.62
C ARG A 89 -10.95 -0.13 2.95
N ALA A 90 -11.67 0.37 3.95
CA ALA A 90 -12.98 -0.15 4.31
C ALA A 90 -14.02 0.16 3.23
N GLU A 91 -14.01 1.38 2.69
CA GLU A 91 -14.86 1.81 1.57
C GLU A 91 -14.56 0.99 0.31
N GLU A 92 -13.30 0.80 -0.05
CA GLU A 92 -12.88 -0.04 -1.19
C GLU A 92 -13.32 -1.50 -1.00
N ALA A 93 -13.17 -2.04 0.22
CA ALA A 93 -13.62 -3.40 0.51
C ALA A 93 -15.14 -3.54 0.46
N GLU A 94 -15.90 -2.51 0.87
CA GLU A 94 -17.36 -2.50 0.76
C GLU A 94 -17.81 -2.39 -0.69
N HIS A 95 -17.19 -1.52 -1.49
CA HIS A 95 -17.45 -1.40 -2.92
C HIS A 95 -17.19 -2.72 -3.63
N HIS A 96 -16.03 -3.34 -3.40
CA HIS A 96 -15.67 -4.63 -3.99
C HIS A 96 -16.67 -5.74 -3.61
N ARG A 97 -17.09 -5.81 -2.34
CA ARG A 97 -18.15 -6.74 -1.91
C ARG A 97 -19.48 -6.48 -2.62
N ALA A 98 -19.87 -5.22 -2.81
CA ALA A 98 -21.10 -4.86 -3.50
C ALA A 98 -21.04 -5.24 -4.99
N GLU A 99 -19.90 -5.04 -5.65
CA GLU A 99 -19.68 -5.45 -7.04
C GLU A 99 -19.78 -6.97 -7.20
N LEU A 100 -19.15 -7.74 -6.31
CA LEU A 100 -19.25 -9.20 -6.32
C LEU A 100 -20.66 -9.72 -6.06
N ALA A 101 -21.43 -9.04 -5.20
CA ALA A 101 -22.81 -9.38 -4.92
C ALA A 101 -23.75 -9.07 -6.10
N ALA A 102 -23.45 -8.04 -6.89
CA ALA A 102 -24.22 -7.68 -8.07
C ALA A 102 -23.82 -8.49 -9.33
N ALA A 103 -22.62 -9.08 -9.34
CA ALA A 103 -22.13 -9.88 -10.44
C ALA A 103 -22.85 -11.24 -10.58
N ASP A 104 -22.74 -11.86 -11.75
CA ASP A 104 -23.34 -13.17 -12.04
C ASP A 104 -22.88 -14.20 -10.98
N PRO A 105 -23.81 -14.90 -10.29
CA PRO A 105 -23.48 -15.97 -9.35
C PRO A 105 -22.68 -17.12 -9.98
N ASN A 106 -22.86 -17.38 -11.27
CA ASN A 106 -22.19 -18.44 -12.02
C ASN A 106 -20.84 -18.00 -12.60
N ARG A 107 -20.36 -16.78 -12.35
CA ARG A 107 -19.01 -16.34 -12.74
C ARG A 107 -17.94 -17.29 -12.16
N PRO A 108 -16.73 -17.35 -12.73
CA PRO A 108 -15.66 -18.18 -12.17
C PRO A 108 -15.40 -17.89 -10.69
N LEU A 109 -15.06 -18.92 -9.93
CA LEU A 109 -14.54 -18.84 -8.57
C LEU A 109 -13.03 -19.08 -8.59
N ASP A 110 -12.28 -18.24 -7.90
CA ASP A 110 -10.86 -18.47 -7.65
C ASP A 110 -10.69 -19.17 -6.30
N LEU A 111 -10.16 -20.38 -6.31
CA LEU A 111 -10.00 -21.25 -5.15
C LEU A 111 -8.53 -21.51 -4.86
N SER A 112 -8.17 -21.46 -3.59
CA SER A 112 -6.86 -21.82 -3.08
C SER A 112 -6.92 -23.18 -2.40
N TYR A 113 -6.11 -24.11 -2.90
CA TYR A 113 -5.88 -25.43 -2.36
C TYR A 113 -4.57 -25.45 -1.58
N ARG A 114 -4.56 -26.16 -0.46
CA ARG A 114 -3.34 -26.58 0.22
C ARG A 114 -3.46 -28.05 0.60
N TYR A 115 -2.37 -28.80 0.54
CA TYR A 115 -2.36 -30.22 0.91
C TYR A 115 -2.71 -30.47 2.38
N ASP A 116 -2.45 -29.47 3.24
CA ASP A 116 -2.62 -29.50 4.69
C ASP A 116 -3.93 -28.86 5.18
N SER A 117 -4.71 -28.27 4.27
CA SER A 117 -5.87 -27.45 4.61
C SER A 117 -7.05 -27.72 3.66
N GLU A 118 -8.23 -27.23 4.03
CA GLU A 118 -9.37 -27.28 3.12
C GLU A 118 -9.25 -26.27 1.98
N LEU A 119 -10.00 -26.51 0.90
CA LEU A 119 -10.14 -25.59 -0.22
C LEU A 119 -10.88 -24.32 0.22
N THR A 120 -10.31 -23.14 -0.04
CA THR A 120 -10.88 -21.84 0.36
C THR A 120 -10.97 -20.88 -0.82
N PRO A 121 -11.93 -19.94 -0.86
CA PRO A 121 -11.89 -18.85 -1.83
C PRO A 121 -10.61 -18.03 -1.70
N THR A 122 -10.02 -17.66 -2.83
CA THR A 122 -8.84 -16.77 -2.86
C THR A 122 -9.24 -15.33 -2.54
N ASP A 123 -10.41 -14.92 -3.01
CA ASP A 123 -11.01 -13.64 -2.68
C ASP A 123 -11.93 -13.77 -1.46
N VAL A 124 -11.50 -13.22 -0.32
CA VAL A 124 -12.23 -13.26 0.95
C VAL A 124 -13.54 -12.46 0.88
N ALA A 125 -13.66 -11.52 -0.06
CA ALA A 125 -14.89 -10.78 -0.29
C ALA A 125 -15.95 -11.60 -1.05
N ASP A 126 -15.54 -12.69 -1.71
CA ASP A 126 -16.46 -13.59 -2.39
C ASP A 126 -17.09 -14.56 -1.39
N ALA A 127 -18.32 -14.23 -0.97
CA ALA A 127 -19.07 -15.00 0.01
C ALA A 127 -19.79 -16.23 -0.56
N ARG A 128 -19.56 -16.59 -1.83
CA ARG A 128 -20.20 -17.76 -2.45
C ARG A 128 -19.68 -19.05 -1.83
N GLU A 129 -20.58 -19.97 -1.57
CA GLU A 129 -20.21 -21.32 -1.14
C GLU A 129 -19.54 -22.09 -2.29
N ILE A 130 -18.53 -22.88 -1.95
CA ILE A 130 -17.87 -23.77 -2.91
C ILE A 130 -18.81 -24.93 -3.21
N THR A 131 -19.34 -24.99 -4.43
CA THR A 131 -20.24 -26.07 -4.86
C THR A 131 -19.52 -27.42 -4.85
N PRO A 132 -20.23 -28.54 -4.60
CA PRO A 132 -19.64 -29.88 -4.68
C PRO A 132 -18.98 -30.17 -6.03
N GLU A 133 -19.58 -29.70 -7.13
CA GLU A 133 -19.09 -29.89 -8.49
C GLU A 133 -17.78 -29.13 -8.73
N ALA A 134 -17.67 -27.89 -8.25
CA ALA A 134 -16.44 -27.13 -8.33
C ALA A 134 -15.34 -27.76 -7.48
N ARG A 135 -15.67 -28.18 -6.25
CA ARG A 135 -14.73 -28.86 -5.36
C ARG A 135 -14.19 -30.14 -6.00
N GLN A 136 -15.07 -30.97 -6.55
CA GLN A 136 -14.67 -32.21 -7.21
C GLN A 136 -13.75 -31.93 -8.40
N ALA A 137 -14.11 -31.00 -9.29
CA ALA A 137 -13.29 -30.69 -10.45
C ALA A 137 -11.90 -30.14 -10.07
N VAL A 138 -11.81 -29.33 -9.01
CA VAL A 138 -10.50 -28.88 -8.51
C VAL A 138 -9.70 -30.05 -7.95
N LEU A 139 -10.30 -30.95 -7.17
CA LEU A 139 -9.59 -32.10 -6.61
C LEU A 139 -9.11 -33.07 -7.69
N GLU A 140 -9.91 -33.33 -8.73
CA GLU A 140 -9.52 -34.13 -9.90
C GLU A 140 -8.34 -33.49 -10.64
N TRP A 141 -8.38 -32.16 -10.83
CA TRP A 141 -7.27 -31.41 -11.42
C TRP A 141 -5.99 -31.50 -10.57
N ILE A 142 -6.11 -31.48 -9.24
CA ILE A 142 -4.98 -31.65 -8.31
C ILE A 142 -4.41 -33.08 -8.38
N GLU A 143 -5.27 -34.08 -8.43
CA GLU A 143 -4.88 -35.49 -8.56
C GLU A 143 -4.11 -35.72 -9.86
N GLU A 144 -4.62 -35.18 -10.97
CA GLU A 144 -3.91 -35.21 -12.25
C GLU A 144 -2.51 -34.58 -12.12
N ARG A 145 -2.38 -33.45 -11.40
CA ARG A 145 -1.10 -32.72 -11.24
C ARG A 145 -0.14 -33.45 -10.30
N ASN A 146 -0.65 -34.21 -9.33
CA ASN A 146 0.16 -35.10 -8.51
C ASN A 146 0.88 -36.15 -9.36
N THR A 147 0.22 -36.71 -10.40
CA THR A 147 0.86 -37.68 -11.30
C THR A 147 2.06 -37.08 -12.05
N TRP A 148 2.09 -35.76 -12.27
CA TRP A 148 3.19 -35.09 -12.98
C TRP A 148 4.45 -34.97 -12.12
N VAL A 149 4.28 -34.88 -10.80
CA VAL A 149 5.37 -34.64 -9.85
C VAL A 149 5.75 -35.88 -9.03
N GLU A 150 4.98 -36.96 -9.14
CA GLU A 150 5.21 -38.23 -8.45
C GLU A 150 6.62 -38.80 -8.69
N SER A 151 7.13 -38.72 -9.92
CA SER A 151 8.48 -39.18 -10.28
C SER A 151 9.62 -38.51 -9.49
N ARG A 152 9.33 -37.36 -8.86
CA ARG A 152 10.28 -36.58 -8.03
C ARG A 152 10.00 -36.74 -6.52
N SER A 153 9.13 -37.67 -6.14
CA SER A 153 8.66 -37.85 -4.75
C SER A 153 8.05 -36.56 -4.17
N GLN A 154 7.29 -35.85 -5.00
CA GLN A 154 6.61 -34.61 -4.65
C GLN A 154 5.10 -34.76 -4.78
N ILE A 155 4.37 -33.88 -4.10
CA ILE A 155 2.92 -33.70 -4.21
C ILE A 155 2.61 -32.22 -4.44
N VAL A 156 1.41 -31.89 -4.91
CA VAL A 156 0.91 -30.51 -4.96
C VAL A 156 0.73 -29.99 -3.54
N GLY A 157 1.59 -29.07 -3.11
CA GLY A 157 1.50 -28.47 -1.78
C GLY A 157 0.50 -27.33 -1.72
N MET A 158 0.50 -26.47 -2.74
CA MET A 158 -0.43 -25.35 -2.85
C MET A 158 -0.85 -25.18 -4.31
N ALA A 159 -2.10 -24.81 -4.55
CA ALA A 159 -2.56 -24.43 -5.87
C ALA A 159 -3.58 -23.29 -5.81
N ASN A 160 -3.59 -22.43 -6.82
CA ASN A 160 -4.67 -21.47 -7.05
C ASN A 160 -5.33 -21.84 -8.37
N VAL A 161 -6.63 -22.09 -8.32
CA VAL A 161 -7.41 -22.68 -9.41
C VAL A 161 -8.66 -21.87 -9.64
N LYS A 162 -8.93 -21.51 -10.89
CA LYS A 162 -10.13 -20.82 -11.32
C LYS A 162 -11.12 -21.82 -11.90
N VAL A 163 -12.34 -21.83 -11.39
CA VAL A 163 -13.31 -22.90 -11.67
C VAL A 163 -14.72 -22.35 -11.86
N TRP A 164 -15.50 -22.94 -12.76
CA TRP A 164 -16.92 -22.64 -12.93
C TRP A 164 -17.76 -23.28 -11.81
N PRO A 165 -18.43 -22.50 -10.93
CA PRO A 165 -19.17 -23.05 -9.80
C PRO A 165 -20.54 -23.62 -10.19
N GLY A 166 -21.16 -23.08 -11.24
CA GLY A 166 -22.51 -23.43 -11.67
C GLY A 166 -22.56 -24.21 -12.99
N PRO A 167 -23.64 -24.13 -13.77
CA PRO A 167 -23.69 -24.71 -15.10
C PRO A 167 -22.53 -24.23 -15.98
N LEU A 168 -21.95 -25.12 -16.78
CA LEU A 168 -20.91 -24.74 -17.73
C LEU A 168 -21.52 -23.78 -18.77
N PRO A 169 -20.85 -22.65 -19.08
CA PRO A 169 -21.25 -21.79 -20.18
C PRO A 169 -21.26 -22.54 -21.52
N GLU A 170 -22.06 -22.06 -22.47
CA GLU A 170 -22.10 -22.66 -23.81
C GLU A 170 -20.72 -22.58 -24.48
N GLY A 171 -20.23 -23.72 -24.98
CA GLY A 171 -18.92 -23.85 -25.62
C GLY A 171 -17.78 -24.26 -24.69
N GLU A 172 -17.98 -24.21 -23.37
CA GLU A 172 -17.00 -24.69 -22.40
C GLU A 172 -17.12 -26.21 -22.19
N THR A 173 -15.97 -26.89 -22.17
CA THR A 173 -15.90 -28.35 -21.97
C THR A 173 -15.30 -28.74 -20.62
N GLU A 174 -14.46 -27.87 -20.06
CA GLU A 174 -13.80 -28.08 -18.77
C GLU A 174 -14.33 -27.10 -17.72
N ARG A 175 -14.46 -27.60 -16.48
CA ARG A 175 -14.90 -26.80 -15.35
C ARG A 175 -13.77 -25.96 -14.76
N VAL A 176 -12.56 -26.49 -14.76
CA VAL A 176 -11.35 -25.75 -14.38
C VAL A 176 -10.88 -24.95 -15.59
N ILE A 177 -10.79 -23.63 -15.44
CA ILE A 177 -10.39 -22.71 -16.51
C ILE A 177 -8.87 -22.57 -16.55
N GLU A 178 -8.27 -22.34 -15.39
CA GLU A 178 -6.84 -22.14 -15.23
C GLU A 178 -6.42 -22.57 -13.82
N GLY A 179 -5.17 -23.00 -13.66
CA GLY A 179 -4.63 -23.38 -12.38
C GLY A 179 -3.12 -23.32 -12.36
N ASN A 180 -2.58 -22.84 -11.24
CA ASN A 180 -1.15 -22.83 -10.96
C ASN A 180 -0.90 -23.59 -9.67
N PHE A 181 0.19 -24.36 -9.60
CA PHE A 181 0.52 -25.13 -8.42
C PHE A 181 2.00 -25.06 -8.06
N VAL A 182 2.28 -25.27 -6.77
CA VAL A 182 3.62 -25.34 -6.19
C VAL A 182 3.77 -26.73 -5.58
N PRO A 183 4.68 -27.57 -6.10
CA PRO A 183 4.95 -28.87 -5.53
C PRO A 183 5.78 -28.75 -4.24
N VAL A 184 5.56 -29.69 -3.32
CA VAL A 184 6.34 -29.87 -2.09
C VAL A 184 6.84 -31.30 -2.02
N SER A 185 7.94 -31.53 -1.31
CA SER A 185 8.45 -32.89 -1.09
C SER A 185 7.51 -33.64 -0.16
N ASN A 186 7.16 -34.86 -0.54
CA ASN A 186 6.35 -35.77 0.26
C ASN A 186 7.16 -36.32 1.46
#